data_AF-A0A2E9J7J8-F1
#
_entry.id   AF-A0A2E9J7J8-F1
#
_cell.length_a   1.000
_cell.length_b   1.000
_cell.length_c   1.000
_cell.angle_alpha   90.00
_cell.angle_beta   90.00
_cell.angle_gamma   90.00
#
_symmetry.space_group_name_H-M   'P 1'
#
loop_
_entity.id
_entity.type
_entity.pdbx_description
1 polymer ?
#
loop_
_entity_poly.entity_id
_entity_poly.type
_entity_poly.pdbx_seq_one_letter_code
_entity_poly.pdbx_strand_id
1 'polypeptide(L)'
;MLTTGFKLWFGLCVAMVAAAIFAGYTTGGTETGPISLGWKGGIGNHVVYTLLMIGAASMAVMGVVSQAFRDSDPEAAIELLGTEEAPEAQPEVDSSWWPIFAALGLSILVVGLVVHAAIFVIGVVIIFAIGIEWTMTNWSEKATSDPELNSELRERLMRPIEVPLIGALGIGVLVLAVSRILLSSSASGAVLVATIVGVLIFGTAFFISTRPSISRGLVQSILFLGIAGILIAGLISAVVGERDFHHKGPDHHDDSHAEVEH
;
A
#
# COMPACT_ATOMS: atom_id res chain seq x y z
N MET A 1 36.73 -10.69 -13.29
CA MET A 1 37.28 -9.66 -12.39
C MET A 1 36.30 -9.42 -11.22
N LEU A 2 36.79 -9.06 -10.03
CA LEU A 2 35.93 -8.69 -8.89
C LEU A 2 35.57 -7.20 -8.99
N THR A 3 34.28 -6.90 -8.97
CA THR A 3 33.78 -5.53 -9.13
C THR A 3 34.17 -4.65 -7.95
N THR A 4 34.20 -3.34 -8.15
CA THR A 4 34.45 -2.37 -7.07
C THR A 4 33.38 -2.46 -5.98
N GLY A 5 32.12 -2.68 -6.37
CA GLY A 5 31.02 -2.93 -5.44
C GLY A 5 31.25 -4.16 -4.56
N PHE A 6 31.68 -5.28 -5.15
CA PHE A 6 31.98 -6.50 -4.39
C PHE A 6 33.06 -6.24 -3.34
N LYS A 7 34.15 -5.57 -3.71
CA LYS A 7 35.27 -5.27 -2.80
C LYS A 7 34.81 -4.45 -1.59
N LEU A 8 33.95 -3.45 -1.82
CA LEU A 8 33.39 -2.60 -0.75
C LEU A 8 32.54 -3.43 0.23
N TRP A 9 31.53 -4.13 -0.29
CA TRP A 9 30.58 -4.87 0.54
C TRP A 9 31.25 -6.05 1.27
N PHE A 10 32.14 -6.75 0.58
CA PHE A 10 32.93 -7.82 1.19
C PHE A 10 33.87 -7.27 2.27
N GLY A 11 34.53 -6.13 2.03
CA GLY A 11 35.36 -5.46 3.03
C GLY A 11 34.58 -5.07 4.29
N LEU A 12 33.38 -4.50 4.12
CA LEU A 12 32.47 -4.19 5.23
C LEU A 12 32.01 -5.44 5.97
N CYS A 13 31.70 -6.53 5.25
CA CYS A 13 31.36 -7.82 5.85
C CYS A 13 32.50 -8.32 6.76
N VAL A 14 33.73 -8.36 6.25
CA VAL A 14 34.91 -8.78 7.02
C VAL A 14 35.11 -7.88 8.25
N ALA A 15 34.97 -6.57 8.10
CA ALA A 15 35.05 -5.63 9.21
C ALA A 15 33.98 -5.88 10.27
N MET A 16 32.73 -6.16 9.86
CA MET A 16 31.63 -6.45 10.77
C MET A 16 31.82 -7.79 11.49
N VAL A 17 32.30 -8.84 10.81
CA VAL A 17 32.63 -10.13 11.43
C VAL A 17 33.75 -9.95 12.46
N ALA A 18 34.81 -9.22 12.10
CA ALA A 18 35.90 -8.92 13.02
C ALA A 18 35.40 -8.14 14.25
N ALA A 19 34.54 -7.13 14.04
CA ALA A 19 33.91 -6.38 15.11
C ALA A 19 32.99 -7.25 15.99
N ALA A 20 32.23 -8.18 15.39
CA ALA A 20 31.37 -9.10 16.12
C ALA A 20 32.18 -10.03 17.02
N ILE A 21 33.25 -10.63 16.47
CA ILE A 21 34.16 -11.50 17.22
C ILE A 21 34.82 -10.72 18.37
N PHE A 22 35.32 -9.51 18.08
CA PHE A 22 35.92 -8.63 19.08
C PHE A 22 34.93 -8.25 20.19
N ALA A 23 33.73 -7.82 19.83
CA ALA A 23 32.66 -7.48 20.77
C ALA A 23 32.27 -8.71 21.61
N GLY A 24 32.16 -9.89 20.99
CA GLY A 24 31.84 -11.12 21.68
C GLY A 24 32.87 -11.47 22.76
N TYR A 25 34.16 -11.46 22.42
CA TYR A 25 35.23 -11.73 23.39
C TYR A 25 35.34 -10.66 24.48
N THR A 26 35.20 -9.37 24.14
CA THR A 26 35.30 -8.28 25.12
C THR A 26 34.10 -8.20 26.07
N THR A 27 32.99 -8.86 25.75
CA THR A 27 31.77 -8.89 26.58
C THR A 27 31.54 -10.24 27.27
N GLY A 28 32.59 -11.05 27.40
CA GLY A 28 32.56 -12.30 28.17
C GLY A 28 32.26 -13.56 27.37
N GLY A 29 32.44 -13.52 26.04
CA GLY A 29 32.43 -14.73 25.21
C GLY A 29 33.56 -15.70 25.57
N THR A 30 33.28 -17.00 25.51
CA THR A 30 34.21 -18.06 25.93
C THR A 30 34.59 -18.97 24.77
N GLU A 31 35.79 -19.55 24.86
CA GLU A 31 36.31 -20.54 23.91
C GLU A 31 36.13 -20.12 22.44
N THR A 32 35.43 -20.94 21.66
CA THR A 32 35.09 -20.73 20.26
C THR A 32 33.72 -20.08 20.08
N GLY A 33 33.06 -19.61 21.13
CA GLY A 33 31.68 -19.10 21.08
C GLY A 33 31.49 -17.98 20.05
N PRO A 34 32.26 -16.87 20.14
CA PRO A 34 32.16 -15.78 19.17
C PRO A 34 32.55 -16.13 17.72
N ILE A 35 33.28 -17.22 17.48
CA ILE A 35 33.69 -17.64 16.12
C ILE A 35 32.74 -18.70 15.56
N SER A 36 32.16 -19.53 16.43
CA SER A 36 31.27 -20.65 16.09
C SER A 36 29.79 -20.27 16.13
N LEU A 37 29.46 -18.97 16.17
CA LEU A 37 28.09 -18.46 16.32
C LEU A 37 27.38 -19.04 17.57
N GLY A 38 28.15 -19.31 18.63
CA GLY A 38 27.65 -19.89 19.89
C GLY A 38 27.38 -21.39 19.85
N TRP A 39 27.79 -22.11 18.79
CA TRP A 39 27.69 -23.57 18.75
C TRP A 39 28.50 -24.23 19.88
N LYS A 40 29.69 -23.68 20.17
CA LYS A 40 30.54 -24.16 21.28
C LYS A 40 31.13 -22.99 22.05
N GLY A 41 30.55 -22.71 23.22
CA GLY A 41 30.93 -21.64 24.13
C GLY A 41 29.94 -20.47 24.16
N GLY A 42 30.12 -19.56 25.11
CA GLY A 42 29.32 -18.35 25.23
C GLY A 42 29.76 -17.29 24.23
N ILE A 43 28.83 -16.51 23.71
CA ILE A 43 29.12 -15.46 22.72
C ILE A 43 29.42 -14.10 23.38
N GLY A 44 29.11 -13.92 24.67
CA GLY A 44 29.16 -12.63 25.35
C GLY A 44 27.83 -11.89 25.23
N ASN A 45 27.86 -10.60 24.92
CA ASN A 45 26.66 -9.79 24.71
C ASN A 45 25.94 -10.18 23.40
N HIS A 46 24.90 -10.99 23.54
CA HIS A 46 24.09 -11.49 22.43
C HIS A 46 23.49 -10.39 21.55
N VAL A 47 23.08 -9.25 22.12
CA VAL A 47 22.42 -8.20 21.33
C VAL A 47 23.40 -7.58 20.32
N VAL A 48 24.55 -7.11 20.81
CA VAL A 48 25.57 -6.47 19.95
C VAL A 48 26.14 -7.48 18.97
N TYR A 49 26.47 -8.69 19.42
CA TYR A 49 26.99 -9.73 18.54
C TYR A 49 26.01 -10.07 17.42
N THR A 50 24.74 -10.29 17.75
CA THR A 50 23.72 -10.69 16.76
C THR A 50 23.48 -9.58 15.75
N LEU A 51 23.40 -8.32 16.18
CA LEU A 51 23.26 -7.17 15.27
C LEU A 51 24.44 -7.07 14.29
N LEU A 52 25.67 -7.23 14.78
CA LEU A 52 26.86 -7.19 13.93
C LEU A 52 26.92 -8.37 12.95
N MET A 53 26.51 -9.57 13.38
CA MET A 53 26.47 -10.74 12.51
C MET A 53 25.35 -10.65 11.45
N ILE A 54 24.18 -10.11 11.79
CA ILE A 54 23.11 -9.83 10.82
C ILE A 54 23.58 -8.76 9.81
N GLY A 55 24.26 -7.72 10.30
CA GLY A 55 24.90 -6.72 9.46
C GLY A 55 25.91 -7.35 8.49
N ALA A 56 26.83 -8.17 9.00
CA ALA A 56 27.80 -8.91 8.20
C ALA A 56 27.13 -9.80 7.13
N ALA A 57 26.11 -10.56 7.50
CA ALA A 57 25.35 -11.38 6.56
C ALA A 57 24.70 -10.53 5.46
N SER A 58 24.12 -9.39 5.82
CA SER A 58 23.52 -8.44 4.87
C SER A 58 24.55 -7.89 3.89
N MET A 59 25.73 -7.50 4.39
CA MET A 59 26.85 -7.05 3.55
C MET A 59 27.38 -8.16 2.64
N ALA A 60 27.42 -9.41 3.12
CA ALA A 60 27.80 -10.55 2.31
C ALA A 60 26.81 -10.78 1.15
N VAL A 61 25.51 -10.70 1.42
CA VAL A 61 24.46 -10.81 0.39
C VAL A 61 24.61 -9.68 -0.64
N MET A 62 24.76 -8.43 -0.19
CA MET A 62 25.02 -7.28 -1.08
C MET A 62 26.25 -7.49 -1.96
N GLY A 63 27.34 -8.01 -1.37
CA GLY A 63 28.56 -8.37 -2.11
C GLY A 63 28.28 -9.41 -3.19
N VAL A 64 27.65 -10.53 -2.84
CA VAL A 64 27.31 -11.60 -3.80
C VAL A 64 26.41 -11.07 -4.92
N VAL A 65 25.37 -10.31 -4.59
CA VAL A 65 24.45 -9.71 -5.59
C VAL A 65 25.21 -8.77 -6.53
N SER A 66 26.06 -7.88 -5.99
CA SER A 66 26.85 -6.95 -6.80
C SER A 66 27.81 -7.65 -7.78
N GLN A 67 28.32 -8.83 -7.40
CA GLN A 67 29.19 -9.65 -8.25
C GLN A 67 28.41 -10.54 -9.22
N ALA A 68 27.21 -10.98 -8.85
CA ALA A 68 26.38 -11.86 -9.67
C ALA A 68 25.77 -11.09 -10.85
N PHE A 69 25.27 -9.87 -10.61
CA PHE A 69 24.58 -9.09 -11.65
C PHE A 69 25.52 -8.17 -12.42
N ARG A 70 26.50 -7.53 -11.76
CA ARG A 70 27.48 -6.58 -12.36
C ARG A 70 26.84 -5.50 -13.25
N ASP A 71 25.53 -5.28 -13.16
CA ASP A 71 24.72 -4.46 -14.07
C ASP A 71 25.06 -2.97 -13.97
N SER A 72 25.58 -2.56 -12.83
CA SER A 72 25.92 -1.18 -12.48
C SER A 72 27.43 -0.92 -12.51
N ASP A 73 28.24 -1.88 -12.98
CA ASP A 73 29.70 -1.75 -12.98
C ASP A 73 30.20 -1.21 -14.34
N PRO A 74 30.80 0.00 -14.40
CA PRO A 74 31.26 0.59 -15.64
C PRO A 74 32.33 -0.28 -16.33
N GLU A 75 33.21 -0.94 -15.57
CA GLU A 75 34.23 -1.83 -16.13
C GLU A 75 33.60 -3.07 -16.78
N ALA A 76 32.54 -3.62 -16.17
CA ALA A 76 31.80 -4.75 -16.73
C ALA A 76 31.03 -4.35 -18.00
N ALA A 77 30.47 -3.14 -18.04
CA ALA A 77 29.77 -2.62 -19.22
C ALA A 77 30.74 -2.39 -20.40
N ILE A 78 31.91 -1.80 -20.13
CA ILE A 78 33.01 -1.61 -21.10
C ILE A 78 33.46 -2.98 -21.65
N GLU A 79 33.72 -3.96 -20.78
CA GLU A 79 34.11 -5.32 -21.16
C GLU A 79 33.06 -6.00 -22.06
N LEU A 80 31.77 -5.85 -21.72
CA LEU A 80 30.67 -6.47 -22.46
C LEU A 80 30.45 -5.82 -23.84
N LEU A 81 30.54 -4.49 -23.92
CA LEU A 81 30.31 -3.72 -25.14
C LEU A 81 31.54 -3.62 -26.04
N GLY A 82 32.73 -3.96 -25.53
CA GLY A 82 33.99 -3.82 -26.26
C GLY A 82 34.34 -2.37 -26.58
N THR A 83 33.83 -1.42 -25.80
CA THR A 83 34.09 0.02 -25.95
C THR A 83 35.27 0.44 -25.07
N GLU A 84 35.89 1.58 -25.37
CA GLU A 84 36.93 2.15 -24.49
C GLU A 84 36.34 2.99 -23.35
N GLU A 85 35.09 3.45 -23.52
CA GLU A 85 34.37 4.27 -22.56
C GLU A 85 33.08 3.58 -22.09
N ALA A 86 32.67 3.92 -20.87
CA ALA A 86 31.42 3.44 -20.31
C ALA A 86 30.23 4.02 -21.10
N PRO A 87 29.18 3.22 -21.36
CA PRO A 87 27.98 3.71 -22.03
C PRO A 87 27.33 4.85 -21.23
N GLU A 88 26.60 5.71 -21.93
CA GLU A 88 25.89 6.82 -21.31
C GLU A 88 24.97 6.31 -20.18
N ALA A 89 24.94 7.07 -19.07
CA ALA A 89 24.11 6.75 -17.93
C ALA A 89 22.64 6.68 -18.34
N GLN A 90 21.87 5.82 -17.67
CA GLN A 90 20.44 5.74 -17.94
C GLN A 90 19.75 7.10 -17.78
N PRO A 91 18.72 7.39 -18.58
CA PRO A 91 17.96 8.63 -18.45
C PRO A 91 17.50 8.85 -17.01
N GLU A 92 17.53 10.10 -16.56
CA GLU A 92 17.00 10.47 -15.25
C GLU A 92 15.50 10.15 -15.17
N VAL A 93 15.10 9.52 -14.07
CA VAL A 93 13.70 9.21 -13.73
C VAL A 93 12.98 10.52 -13.45
N ASP A 94 11.77 10.68 -13.98
CA ASP A 94 11.00 11.92 -13.79
C ASP A 94 10.52 12.07 -12.33
N SER A 95 10.04 13.26 -11.98
CA SER A 95 9.52 13.54 -10.64
C SER A 95 8.30 12.67 -10.32
N SER A 96 8.38 11.91 -9.23
CA SER A 96 7.35 10.94 -8.85
C SER A 96 6.67 11.31 -7.54
N TRP A 97 5.32 11.24 -7.53
CA TRP A 97 4.50 11.42 -6.32
C TRP A 97 4.35 10.15 -5.48
N TRP A 98 4.74 8.98 -6.02
CA TRP A 98 4.62 7.70 -5.33
C TRP A 98 5.27 7.64 -3.93
N PRO A 99 6.46 8.24 -3.68
CA PRO A 99 7.03 8.29 -2.33
C PRO A 99 6.11 8.95 -1.29
N ILE A 100 5.38 10.00 -1.70
CA ILE A 100 4.46 10.72 -0.81
C ILE A 100 3.27 9.83 -0.46
N PHE A 101 2.68 9.16 -1.45
CA PHE A 101 1.61 8.20 -1.20
C PHE A 101 2.08 7.02 -0.35
N ALA A 102 3.30 6.52 -0.58
CA ALA A 102 3.88 5.45 0.22
C ALA A 102 4.03 5.86 1.68
N ALA A 103 4.48 7.10 1.94
CA ALA A 103 4.56 7.64 3.30
C ALA A 103 3.19 7.76 3.98
N LEU A 104 2.15 8.18 3.24
CA LEU A 104 0.78 8.21 3.75
C LEU A 104 0.24 6.80 4.04
N GLY A 105 0.48 5.83 3.15
CA GLY A 105 0.12 4.43 3.36
C GLY A 105 0.82 3.82 4.57
N LEU A 106 2.11 4.10 4.74
CA LEU A 106 2.89 3.70 5.91
C LEU A 106 2.34 4.32 7.20
N SER A 107 1.94 5.59 7.15
CA SER A 107 1.33 6.26 8.30
C SER A 107 0.02 5.58 8.71
N ILE A 108 -0.84 5.22 7.75
CA ILE A 108 -2.09 4.49 8.02
C ILE A 108 -1.80 3.10 8.61
N LEU A 109 -0.82 2.38 8.05
CA LEU A 109 -0.39 1.07 8.55
C LEU A 109 0.08 1.16 10.01
N VAL A 110 0.96 2.10 10.33
CA VAL A 110 1.48 2.29 11.70
C VAL A 110 0.38 2.68 12.68
N VAL A 111 -0.53 3.58 12.29
CA VAL A 111 -1.70 3.93 13.12
C VAL A 111 -2.58 2.69 13.35
N GLY A 112 -2.77 1.86 12.32
CA GLY A 112 -3.53 0.62 12.40
C GLY A 112 -3.00 -0.38 13.41
N LEU A 113 -1.68 -0.44 13.64
CA LEU A 113 -1.07 -1.30 14.67
C LEU A 113 -1.56 -0.97 16.09
N VAL A 114 -1.95 0.27 16.33
CA VAL A 114 -2.42 0.75 17.64
C VAL A 114 -3.95 0.76 17.72
N VAL A 115 -4.62 1.19 16.65
CA VAL A 115 -6.07 1.48 16.68
C VAL A 115 -6.91 0.23 16.45
N HIS A 116 -6.70 -0.48 15.34
CA HIS A 116 -7.54 -1.62 14.95
C HIS A 116 -6.92 -2.43 13.80
N ALA A 117 -7.01 -3.76 13.88
CA ALA A 117 -6.44 -4.67 12.88
C ALA A 117 -6.95 -4.42 11.44
N ALA A 118 -8.23 -4.02 11.27
CA ALA A 118 -8.75 -3.70 9.94
C ALA A 118 -8.05 -2.48 9.30
N ILE A 119 -7.71 -1.45 10.09
CA ILE A 119 -6.99 -0.26 9.59
C ILE A 119 -5.57 -0.65 9.20
N PHE A 120 -4.93 -1.51 9.99
CA PHE A 120 -3.61 -2.07 9.67
C PHE A 120 -3.63 -2.81 8.32
N VAL A 121 -4.59 -3.71 8.12
CA VAL A 121 -4.74 -4.47 6.86
C VAL A 121 -4.97 -3.54 5.67
N ILE A 122 -5.80 -2.51 5.83
CA ILE A 122 -6.01 -1.49 4.79
C ILE A 122 -4.67 -0.79 4.44
N GLY A 123 -3.89 -0.39 5.45
CA GLY A 123 -2.57 0.20 5.25
C GLY A 123 -1.62 -0.72 4.47
N VAL A 124 -1.61 -2.03 4.79
CA VAL A 124 -0.81 -3.03 4.06
C VAL A 124 -1.23 -3.12 2.59
N VAL A 125 -2.54 -3.18 2.31
CA VAL A 125 -3.06 -3.23 0.94
C VAL A 125 -2.69 -1.97 0.16
N ILE A 126 -2.79 -0.80 0.78
CA ILE A 126 -2.42 0.48 0.17
C ILE A 126 -0.93 0.50 -0.19
N ILE A 127 -0.03 0.14 0.73
CA ILE A 127 1.42 0.10 0.46
C ILE A 127 1.74 -0.91 -0.64
N PHE A 128 1.08 -2.07 -0.64
CA PHE A 128 1.28 -3.08 -1.67
C PHE A 128 0.87 -2.56 -3.06
N ALA A 129 -0.30 -1.93 -3.17
CA ALA A 129 -0.76 -1.32 -4.40
C ALA A 129 0.21 -0.21 -4.88
N ILE A 130 0.61 0.70 -3.99
CA ILE A 130 1.59 1.75 -4.31
C ILE A 130 2.93 1.14 -4.73
N GLY A 131 3.37 0.05 -4.10
CA GLY A 131 4.59 -0.64 -4.45
C GLY A 131 4.54 -1.20 -5.88
N ILE A 132 3.42 -1.82 -6.27
CA ILE A 132 3.20 -2.29 -7.64
C ILE A 132 3.22 -1.10 -8.61
N GLU A 133 2.42 -0.07 -8.34
CA GLU A 133 2.30 1.09 -9.21
C GLU A 133 3.63 1.81 -9.41
N TRP A 134 4.34 2.06 -8.32
CA TRP A 134 5.63 2.72 -8.35
C TRP A 134 6.68 1.88 -9.07
N THR A 135 6.67 0.55 -8.87
CA THR A 135 7.55 -0.36 -9.61
C THR A 135 7.25 -0.33 -11.10
N MET A 136 5.97 -0.37 -11.49
CA MET A 136 5.56 -0.35 -12.90
C MET A 136 5.85 0.99 -13.56
N THR A 137 5.69 2.12 -12.85
CA THR A 137 6.12 3.45 -13.32
C THR A 137 7.63 3.45 -13.58
N ASN A 138 8.46 3.09 -12.58
CA ASN A 138 9.92 3.08 -12.72
C ASN A 138 10.41 2.13 -13.81
N TRP A 139 9.75 0.96 -13.96
CA TRP A 139 10.06 0.01 -15.03
C TRP A 139 9.71 0.61 -16.40
N SER A 140 8.52 1.19 -16.53
CA SER A 140 8.05 1.72 -17.81
C SER A 140 8.91 2.87 -18.31
N GLU A 141 9.34 3.78 -17.44
CA GLU A 141 10.22 4.90 -17.79
C GLU A 141 11.57 4.45 -18.36
N LYS A 142 11.99 3.22 -18.06
CA LYS A 142 13.27 2.64 -18.49
C LYS A 142 13.12 1.58 -19.58
N ALA A 143 11.90 1.30 -20.05
CA ALA A 143 11.65 0.20 -20.96
C ALA A 143 12.25 0.45 -22.36
N THR A 144 12.23 1.69 -22.83
CA THR A 144 12.80 2.13 -24.12
C THR A 144 13.25 3.59 -24.03
N SER A 145 13.99 4.08 -25.03
CA SER A 145 14.43 5.48 -25.15
C SER A 145 13.33 6.46 -25.58
N ASP A 146 12.11 5.99 -25.87
CA ASP A 146 10.98 6.80 -26.31
C ASP A 146 9.93 6.92 -25.18
N PRO A 147 9.74 8.11 -24.58
CA PRO A 147 8.78 8.32 -23.50
C PRO A 147 7.32 8.01 -23.88
N GLU A 148 6.93 8.25 -25.13
CA GLU A 148 5.54 8.02 -25.58
C GLU A 148 5.25 6.52 -25.61
N LEU A 149 6.16 5.74 -26.19
CA LEU A 149 6.08 4.29 -26.20
C LEU A 149 6.09 3.69 -24.78
N ASN A 150 6.91 4.23 -23.88
CA ASN A 150 6.97 3.79 -22.48
C ASN A 150 5.62 3.95 -21.77
N SER A 151 4.94 5.09 -21.99
CA SER A 151 3.60 5.34 -21.44
C SER A 151 2.56 4.36 -22.00
N GLU A 152 2.62 4.05 -23.30
CA GLU A 152 1.74 3.07 -23.92
C GLU A 152 1.97 1.66 -23.40
N LEU A 153 3.22 1.25 -23.19
CA LEU A 153 3.56 -0.06 -22.64
C LEU A 153 2.99 -0.24 -21.23
N ARG A 154 3.15 0.79 -20.38
CA ARG A 154 2.54 0.80 -19.04
C ARG A 154 1.03 0.68 -19.13
N GLU A 155 0.39 1.52 -19.95
CA GLU A 155 -1.06 1.56 -20.07
C GLU A 155 -1.61 0.21 -20.58
N ARG A 156 -0.97 -0.40 -21.58
CA ARG A 156 -1.39 -1.71 -22.12
C ARG A 156 -1.32 -2.83 -21.09
N LEU A 157 -0.30 -2.81 -20.22
CA LEU A 157 -0.13 -3.82 -19.19
C LEU A 157 -1.06 -3.61 -17.99
N MET A 158 -1.18 -2.36 -17.55
CA MET A 158 -1.78 -2.06 -16.25
C MET A 158 -3.25 -1.66 -16.34
N ARG A 159 -3.67 -0.94 -17.40
CA ARG A 159 -5.07 -0.51 -17.55
C ARG A 159 -6.10 -1.65 -17.45
N PRO A 160 -5.86 -2.86 -17.99
CA PRO A 160 -6.80 -3.98 -17.84
C PRO A 160 -7.01 -4.44 -16.38
N ILE A 161 -6.08 -4.11 -15.49
CA ILE A 161 -6.10 -4.47 -14.07
C ILE A 161 -6.54 -3.26 -13.23
N GLU A 162 -5.94 -2.10 -13.46
CA GLU A 162 -6.22 -0.85 -12.74
C GLU A 162 -7.68 -0.43 -12.88
N VAL A 163 -8.23 -0.45 -14.10
CA VAL A 163 -9.59 0.04 -14.35
C VAL A 163 -10.65 -0.80 -13.61
N PRO A 164 -10.66 -2.15 -13.71
CA PRO A 164 -11.57 -2.95 -12.90
C PRO A 164 -11.34 -2.83 -11.40
N LEU A 165 -10.08 -2.78 -10.95
CA LEU A 165 -9.76 -2.73 -9.52
C LEU A 165 -10.20 -1.41 -8.89
N ILE A 166 -9.81 -0.28 -9.49
CA ILE A 166 -10.22 1.06 -9.04
C ILE A 166 -11.73 1.23 -9.19
N GLY A 167 -12.33 0.69 -10.26
CA GLY A 167 -13.77 0.68 -10.45
C GLY A 167 -14.50 -0.06 -9.34
N ALA A 168 -14.08 -1.28 -9.02
CA ALA A 168 -14.66 -2.09 -7.95
C ALA A 168 -14.47 -1.44 -6.57
N LEU A 169 -13.29 -0.90 -6.29
CA LEU A 169 -13.01 -0.19 -5.05
C LEU A 169 -13.86 1.07 -4.93
N GLY A 170 -13.97 1.86 -6.00
CA GLY A 170 -14.81 3.06 -6.05
C GLY A 170 -16.28 2.75 -5.81
N ILE A 171 -16.81 1.68 -6.44
CA ILE A 171 -18.18 1.21 -6.21
C ILE A 171 -18.34 0.73 -4.76
N GLY A 172 -17.40 -0.05 -4.23
CA GLY A 172 -17.45 -0.54 -2.85
C GLY A 172 -17.51 0.60 -1.83
N VAL A 173 -16.64 1.60 -1.98
CA VAL A 173 -16.64 2.80 -1.13
C VAL A 173 -17.96 3.57 -1.25
N LEU A 174 -18.48 3.74 -2.47
CA LEU A 174 -19.74 4.42 -2.70
C LEU A 174 -20.92 3.68 -2.03
N VAL A 175 -20.99 2.36 -2.18
CA VAL A 175 -22.01 1.51 -1.56
C VAL A 175 -21.94 1.59 -0.04
N LEU A 176 -20.73 1.56 0.54
CA LEU A 176 -20.54 1.71 1.99
C LEU A 176 -20.99 3.09 2.48
N ALA A 177 -20.68 4.16 1.74
CA ALA A 177 -21.14 5.51 2.08
C ALA A 177 -22.67 5.61 2.06
N VAL A 178 -23.33 5.10 1.02
CA VAL A 178 -24.80 5.05 0.95
C VAL A 178 -25.39 4.19 2.07
N SER A 179 -24.79 3.03 2.37
CA SER A 179 -25.20 2.17 3.48
C SER A 179 -25.19 2.94 4.81
N ARG A 180 -24.12 3.71 5.07
CA ARG A 180 -24.02 4.53 6.29
C ARG A 180 -25.11 5.60 6.35
N ILE A 181 -25.39 6.28 5.24
CA ILE A 181 -26.47 7.29 5.16
C ILE A 181 -27.83 6.69 5.50
N LEU A 182 -28.15 5.52 4.94
CA LEU A 182 -29.44 4.87 5.17
C LEU A 182 -29.56 4.31 6.59
N LEU A 183 -28.47 3.81 7.17
CA LEU A 183 -28.45 3.29 8.54
C LEU A 183 -28.56 4.39 9.60
N SER A 184 -28.05 5.60 9.33
CA SER A 184 -28.19 6.73 10.26
C SER A 184 -29.56 7.43 10.15
N SER A 185 -30.36 7.13 9.12
CA SER A 185 -31.65 7.78 8.85
C SER A 185 -32.84 6.96 9.39
N SER A 186 -33.91 7.62 9.81
CA SER A 186 -35.15 6.97 10.26
C SER A 186 -35.80 6.14 9.14
N ALA A 187 -36.67 5.17 9.46
CA ALA A 187 -37.28 4.31 8.44
C ALA A 187 -37.97 5.11 7.31
N SER A 188 -38.76 6.13 7.67
CA SER A 188 -39.41 7.03 6.72
C SER A 188 -38.42 7.97 6.04
N GLY A 189 -37.41 8.45 6.77
CA GLY A 189 -36.35 9.32 6.25
C GLY A 189 -35.49 8.64 5.19
N ALA A 190 -35.14 7.37 5.40
CA ALA A 190 -34.36 6.58 4.46
C ALA A 190 -35.10 6.39 3.12
N VAL A 191 -36.41 6.10 3.16
CA VAL A 191 -37.24 5.98 1.95
C VAL A 191 -37.28 7.31 1.18
N LEU A 192 -37.48 8.42 1.88
CA LEU A 192 -37.52 9.75 1.28
C LEU A 192 -36.17 10.12 0.65
N VAL A 193 -35.07 9.93 1.38
CA VAL A 193 -33.71 10.20 0.88
C VAL A 193 -33.39 9.34 -0.33
N ALA A 194 -33.67 8.03 -0.27
CA ALA A 194 -33.45 7.12 -1.40
C ALA A 194 -34.27 7.53 -2.64
N THR A 195 -35.52 7.96 -2.43
CA THR A 195 -36.39 8.41 -3.52
C THR A 195 -35.84 9.68 -4.16
N ILE A 196 -35.47 10.68 -3.37
CA ILE A 196 -34.92 11.95 -3.88
C ILE A 196 -33.60 11.70 -4.63
N VAL A 197 -32.68 10.94 -4.04
CA VAL A 197 -31.39 10.62 -4.66
C VAL A 197 -31.60 9.83 -5.95
N GLY A 198 -32.50 8.85 -5.96
CA GLY A 198 -32.84 8.08 -7.15
C GLY A 198 -33.40 8.95 -8.28
N VAL A 199 -34.33 9.85 -7.95
CA VAL A 199 -34.91 10.81 -8.91
C VAL A 199 -33.84 11.76 -9.46
N LEU A 200 -32.93 12.25 -8.61
CA LEU A 200 -31.83 13.11 -9.05
C LEU A 200 -30.89 12.37 -10.00
N ILE A 201 -30.43 11.18 -9.63
CA ILE A 201 -29.53 10.37 -10.46
C ILE A 201 -30.20 10.07 -11.80
N PHE A 202 -31.44 9.58 -11.79
CA PHE A 202 -32.16 9.21 -13.00
C PHE A 202 -32.47 10.43 -13.88
N GLY A 203 -32.89 11.54 -13.27
CA GLY A 203 -33.15 12.80 -13.95
C GLY A 203 -31.91 13.38 -14.60
N THR A 204 -30.77 13.40 -13.89
CA THR A 204 -29.48 13.83 -14.44
C THR A 204 -29.02 12.92 -15.57
N ALA A 205 -29.13 11.60 -15.40
CA ALA A 205 -28.77 10.63 -16.44
C ALA A 205 -29.63 10.80 -17.70
N PHE A 206 -30.94 10.95 -17.55
CA PHE A 206 -31.87 11.21 -18.65
C PHE A 206 -31.56 12.53 -19.36
N PHE A 207 -31.28 13.60 -18.60
CA PHE A 207 -30.90 14.90 -19.15
C PHE A 207 -29.61 14.83 -19.97
N ILE A 208 -28.58 14.14 -19.46
CA ILE A 208 -27.32 13.93 -20.19
C ILE A 208 -27.55 13.07 -21.43
N SER A 209 -28.35 12.00 -21.32
CA SER A 209 -28.63 11.09 -22.43
C SER A 209 -29.36 11.76 -23.60
N THR A 210 -30.23 12.74 -23.32
CA THR A 210 -30.99 13.45 -24.35
C THR A 210 -30.21 14.59 -25.01
N ARG A 211 -29.04 14.97 -24.47
CA ARG A 211 -28.21 16.08 -24.97
C ARG A 211 -26.76 15.67 -25.20
N PRO A 212 -26.44 15.05 -26.34
CA PRO A 212 -25.08 14.59 -26.66
C PRO A 212 -24.06 15.72 -26.89
N SER A 213 -24.49 16.99 -26.94
CA SER A 213 -23.62 18.15 -27.10
C SER A 213 -23.02 18.68 -25.78
N ILE A 214 -23.31 18.04 -24.64
CA ILE A 214 -22.76 18.44 -23.34
C ILE A 214 -21.25 18.15 -23.30
N SER A 215 -20.46 19.10 -22.82
CA SER A 215 -19.02 18.93 -22.69
C SER A 215 -18.68 17.82 -21.69
N ARG A 216 -17.67 17.00 -22.01
CA ARG A 216 -17.19 15.95 -21.11
C ARG A 216 -16.79 16.51 -19.74
N GLY A 217 -16.22 17.72 -19.73
CA GLY A 217 -15.88 18.43 -18.49
C GLY A 217 -17.08 18.68 -17.58
N LEU A 218 -18.22 19.13 -18.12
CA LEU A 218 -19.42 19.35 -17.31
C LEU A 218 -19.95 18.03 -16.71
N VAL A 219 -19.97 16.96 -17.50
CA VAL A 219 -20.39 15.63 -17.01
C VAL A 219 -19.47 15.15 -15.89
N GLN A 220 -18.16 15.30 -16.07
CA GLN A 220 -17.17 14.96 -15.04
C GLN A 220 -17.35 15.80 -13.77
N SER A 221 -17.59 17.11 -13.90
CA SER A 221 -17.84 17.98 -12.73
C SER A 221 -19.10 17.59 -11.96
N ILE A 222 -20.20 17.28 -12.65
CA ILE A 222 -21.45 16.85 -12.02
C ILE A 222 -21.25 15.52 -11.29
N LEU A 223 -20.61 14.54 -11.95
CA LEU A 223 -20.30 13.25 -11.33
C LEU A 223 -19.40 13.39 -10.12
N PHE A 224 -18.35 14.21 -10.23
CA PHE A 224 -17.42 14.48 -9.13
C PHE A 224 -18.14 15.10 -7.92
N LEU A 225 -18.95 16.13 -8.15
CA LEU A 225 -19.74 16.77 -7.09
C LEU A 225 -20.73 15.80 -6.45
N GLY A 226 -21.39 14.97 -7.25
CA GLY A 226 -22.32 13.95 -6.76
C GLY A 226 -21.63 12.92 -5.87
N ILE A 227 -20.52 12.35 -6.33
CA ILE A 227 -19.72 11.38 -5.57
C ILE A 227 -19.19 12.04 -4.29
N ALA A 228 -18.58 13.23 -4.39
CA ALA A 228 -18.06 13.95 -3.22
C ALA A 228 -19.16 14.22 -2.17
N GLY A 229 -20.35 14.63 -2.60
CA GLY A 229 -21.50 14.85 -1.72
C GLY A 229 -21.92 13.57 -0.98
N ILE A 230 -21.98 12.44 -1.68
CA ILE A 230 -22.31 11.14 -1.07
C ILE A 230 -21.23 10.71 -0.07
N LEU A 231 -19.96 10.89 -0.40
CA LEU A 231 -18.85 10.53 0.50
C LEU A 231 -18.86 11.38 1.77
N ILE A 232 -19.07 12.69 1.66
CA ILE A 232 -19.18 13.61 2.81
C ILE A 232 -20.38 13.23 3.68
N ALA A 233 -21.55 13.01 3.09
CA ALA A 233 -22.74 12.59 3.82
C ALA A 233 -22.54 11.24 4.51
N GLY A 234 -21.92 10.27 3.83
CA GLY A 234 -21.59 8.96 4.41
C GLY A 234 -20.64 9.05 5.60
N LEU A 235 -19.64 9.93 5.54
CA LEU A 235 -18.73 10.18 6.66
C LEU A 235 -19.46 10.79 7.86
N ILE A 236 -20.31 11.80 7.63
CA ILE A 236 -21.13 12.41 8.69
C ILE A 236 -22.04 11.35 9.32
N SER A 237 -22.73 10.54 8.52
CA SER A 237 -23.58 9.46 8.99
C SER A 237 -22.82 8.38 9.76
N ALA A 238 -21.58 8.07 9.38
CA ALA A 238 -20.75 7.14 10.14
C ALA A 238 -20.41 7.65 11.55
N VAL A 239 -20.27 8.97 11.72
CA VAL A 239 -20.04 9.60 13.04
C VAL A 239 -21.32 9.65 13.88
N VAL A 240 -22.47 9.89 13.24
CA VAL A 240 -23.77 9.98 13.94
C VAL A 240 -24.21 8.62 14.52
N GLY A 241 -23.80 7.51 13.91
CA GLY A 241 -24.15 6.17 14.37
C GLY A 241 -25.43 5.61 13.73
N GLU A 242 -25.68 4.33 13.97
CA GLU A 242 -26.82 3.58 13.39
C GLU A 242 -28.07 3.75 14.25
N ARG A 243 -29.26 3.68 13.63
CA ARG A 243 -30.53 3.70 14.38
C ARG A 243 -30.82 2.36 15.07
N ASP A 244 -31.49 2.41 16.22
CA ASP A 244 -31.95 1.22 16.91
C ASP A 244 -33.06 0.50 16.12
N PHE A 245 -32.85 -0.78 15.83
CA PHE A 245 -33.86 -1.65 15.26
C PHE A 245 -34.67 -2.27 16.39
N HIS A 246 -35.86 -1.75 16.68
CA HIS A 246 -36.83 -2.47 17.52
C HIS A 246 -37.27 -3.74 16.78
N HIS A 247 -36.76 -4.89 17.21
CA HIS A 247 -37.33 -6.17 16.84
C HIS A 247 -38.77 -6.23 17.36
N LYS A 248 -39.74 -6.15 16.46
CA LYS A 248 -41.08 -6.69 16.73
C LYS A 248 -40.91 -8.20 16.84
N GLY A 249 -40.64 -8.69 18.05
CA GLY A 249 -40.84 -10.09 18.38
C GLY A 249 -42.31 -10.46 18.16
N PRO A 250 -42.63 -11.76 17.97
CA PRO A 250 -44.00 -12.18 17.79
C PRO A 250 -44.82 -11.75 19.01
N ASP A 251 -45.91 -11.01 18.78
CA ASP A 251 -46.85 -10.56 19.80
C ASP A 251 -47.39 -11.78 20.58
N HIS A 252 -46.80 -12.07 21.73
CA HIS A 252 -47.48 -12.85 22.75
C HIS A 252 -48.45 -11.90 23.47
N HIS A 253 -49.68 -11.85 22.95
CA HIS A 253 -50.85 -11.46 23.72
C HIS A 253 -50.94 -12.38 24.94
N ASP A 254 -50.55 -11.88 26.10
CA ASP A 254 -50.89 -12.50 27.39
C ASP A 254 -52.22 -11.88 27.84
N ASP A 255 -53.30 -12.40 27.26
CA ASP A 255 -54.64 -12.29 27.83
C ASP A 255 -54.71 -13.28 29.00
N SER A 256 -54.40 -12.83 30.22
CA SER A 256 -54.75 -13.60 31.42
C SER A 256 -55.00 -12.71 32.66
N HIS A 257 -56.30 -12.44 32.84
CA HIS A 257 -57.02 -12.35 34.13
C HIS A 257 -56.81 -11.14 35.05
N ALA A 258 -57.77 -10.22 34.96
CA ALA A 258 -58.37 -9.61 36.14
C ALA A 258 -59.12 -10.66 36.96
N GLU A 259 -58.95 -10.64 38.30
CA GLU A 259 -59.99 -10.80 39.34
C GLU A 259 -59.29 -10.82 40.73
N VAL A 260 -59.42 -9.77 41.57
CA VAL A 260 -60.39 -9.50 42.65
C VAL A 260 -59.73 -9.59 44.03
N GLU A 261 -60.07 -8.60 44.85
CA GLU A 261 -59.84 -8.33 46.27
C GLU A 261 -59.56 -9.51 47.22
N HIS A 262 -58.67 -9.29 48.18
CA HIS A 262 -59.00 -9.21 49.61
C HIS A 262 -57.93 -8.45 50.40
#